data_AF-A0A7W0LPC9-F1
#
_entry.id   AF-A0A7W0LPC9-F1
#
_cell.length_a   1.000
_cell.length_b   1.000
_cell.length_c   1.000
_cell.angle_alpha   90.00
_cell.angle_beta   90.00
_cell.angle_gamma   90.00
#
_symmetry.space_group_name_H-M   'P 1'
#
loop_
_entity.id
_entity.type
_entity.pdbx_description
1 polymer ?
#
loop_
_entity_poly.entity_id
_entity_poly.type
_entity_poly.pdbx_seq_one_letter_code
_entity_poly.pdbx_strand_id
1 'polypeptide(L)' 'MGTREVGQVAGLWRYPVKSMGAEALDQAEVSWHGLEGDRRFAFIRHGLERSNFPWLTIRERSDMH' A
#
# COMPACT_ATOMS: atom_id res chain seq x y z
N MET A 1 34.74 -7.00 0.62
CA MET A 1 34.04 -5.90 -0.07
C MET A 1 33.56 -4.92 0.99
N GLY A 2 33.87 -3.63 0.86
CA GLY A 2 33.40 -2.61 1.79
C GLY A 2 31.97 -2.16 1.45
N THR A 3 31.19 -1.78 2.45
CA THR A 3 29.84 -1.22 2.27
C THR A 3 29.96 0.19 1.70
N ARG A 4 29.29 0.47 0.59
CA ARG A 4 29.20 1.80 -0.04
C ARG A 4 27.78 2.32 0.13
N GLU A 5 27.65 3.55 0.62
CA GLU A 5 26.36 4.24 0.66
C GLU A 5 25.87 4.56 -0.76
N VAL A 6 24.59 4.29 -1.02
CA VAL A 6 23.94 4.49 -2.34
C VAL A 6 22.81 5.50 -2.30
N GLY A 7 22.47 6.03 -1.12
CA GLY A 7 21.43 7.04 -0.92
C GLY A 7 20.78 7.00 0.45
N GLN A 8 19.80 7.90 0.64
CA GLN A 8 19.02 8.05 1.86
C GLN A 8 17.51 7.98 1.54
N VAL A 9 16.72 7.44 2.48
CA VAL A 9 15.26 7.45 2.39
C VAL A 9 14.75 8.89 2.47
N ALA A 10 14.08 9.36 1.40
CA ALA A 10 13.56 10.73 1.31
C ALA A 10 12.19 10.91 1.97
N GLY A 11 11.48 9.82 2.25
CA GLY A 11 10.18 9.82 2.90
C GLY A 11 9.59 8.41 2.93
N LEU A 12 8.61 8.21 3.81
CA LEU A 12 7.92 6.95 3.99
C LEU A 12 6.41 7.19 3.90
N TRP A 13 5.72 6.29 3.22
CA TRP A 13 4.27 6.34 3.07
C TRP A 13 3.67 4.96 3.27
N ARG A 14 2.57 4.90 4.01
CA ARG A 14 1.76 3.69 4.16
C ARG A 14 0.41 3.89 3.49
N TYR A 15 -0.10 2.83 2.89
CA TYR A 15 -1.41 2.79 2.24
C TYR A 15 -2.32 1.82 2.99
N PRO A 16 -2.98 2.23 4.09
CA PRO A 16 -3.73 1.29 4.94
C PRO A 16 -4.84 0.56 4.18
N VAL A 17 -5.42 1.23 3.17
CA VAL A 17 -6.46 0.71 2.30
C VAL A 17 -5.93 0.62 0.86
N LYS A 18 -6.11 -0.54 0.22
CA LYS A 18 -5.69 -0.79 -1.16
C LYS A 18 -6.26 0.26 -2.12
N SER A 19 -5.37 0.94 -2.84
CA SER A 19 -5.67 1.95 -3.87
C SER A 19 -6.26 3.26 -3.35
N MET A 20 -6.20 3.53 -2.03
CA MET A 20 -6.58 4.82 -1.45
C MET A 20 -5.33 5.66 -1.17
N GLY A 21 -5.54 6.86 -0.65
CA GLY A 21 -4.49 7.75 -0.17
C GLY A 21 -3.52 7.14 0.82
N ALA A 22 -2.31 7.65 0.75
CA ALA A 22 -1.24 7.31 1.67
C ALA A 22 -1.24 8.25 2.87
N GLU A 23 -0.78 7.73 4.01
CA GLU A 23 -0.31 8.54 5.13
C GLU A 23 1.22 8.63 5.08
N ALA A 24 1.76 9.84 5.30
CA ALA A 24 3.20 10.01 5.49
C ALA A 24 3.60 9.48 6.87
N LEU A 25 4.78 8.86 6.96
CA LEU A 25 5.32 8.29 8.19
C LEU A 25 6.74 8.80 8.46
N ASP A 26 7.09 8.96 9.73
CA ASP A 26 8.46 9.22 10.16
C ASP A 26 9.27 7.92 10.31
N GLN A 27 8.59 6.83 10.65
CA GLN A 27 9.17 5.49 10.88
C GLN A 27 8.14 4.40 10.61
N ALA A 28 8.61 3.20 10.26
CA ALA A 28 7.75 2.04 10.05
C ALA A 28 8.49 0.74 10.40
N GLU A 29 7.79 -0.18 11.05
CA GLU A 29 8.25 -1.55 11.27
C GLU A 29 8.15 -2.36 9.97
N VAL A 30 9.23 -3.04 9.60
CA VAL A 30 9.31 -3.84 8.37
C VAL A 30 9.35 -5.32 8.73
N SER A 31 8.43 -6.08 8.14
CA SER A 31 8.37 -7.53 8.27
C SER A 31 8.43 -8.21 6.90
N TRP A 32 8.44 -9.55 6.89
CA TRP A 32 8.34 -10.33 5.66
C TRP A 32 7.10 -10.01 4.81
N HIS A 33 6.04 -9.45 5.41
CA HIS A 33 4.80 -9.09 4.72
C HIS A 33 4.75 -7.61 4.28
N GLY A 34 5.83 -6.86 4.50
CA GLY A 34 5.92 -5.43 4.20
C GLY A 34 5.88 -4.56 5.47
N LEU A 35 5.54 -3.28 5.28
CA LEU A 35 5.38 -2.34 6.38
C LEU A 35 4.18 -2.74 7.22
N GLU A 36 4.35 -2.75 8.55
CA GLU A 36 3.21 -2.93 9.46
C GLU A 36 2.08 -1.98 9.07
N GLY A 37 0.86 -2.49 8.97
CA GLY A 37 -0.32 -1.69 8.64
C GLY A 37 -0.53 -1.38 7.15
N ASP A 38 0.42 -1.69 6.26
CA ASP A 38 0.23 -1.45 4.82
C ASP A 38 -0.81 -2.42 4.22
N ARG A 39 -1.72 -1.86 3.42
CA ARG A 39 -2.77 -2.55 2.64
C ARG A 39 -3.55 -3.60 3.43
N ARG A 40 -3.85 -3.31 4.69
CA ARG A 40 -4.62 -4.19 5.57
C ARG A 40 -6.09 -4.29 5.17
N PHE A 41 -6.59 -3.31 4.44
CA PHE A 41 -7.96 -3.24 3.98
C PHE A 41 -8.05 -3.09 2.46
N ALA A 42 -9.20 -3.48 1.91
CA ALA A 42 -9.55 -3.25 0.51
C ALA A 42 -11.07 -3.18 0.39
N PHE A 43 -11.57 -2.34 -0.52
CA PHE A 43 -12.98 -2.36 -0.90
C PHE A 43 -13.26 -3.49 -1.89
N ILE A 44 -14.44 -4.07 -1.78
CA ILE A 44 -14.96 -5.05 -2.74
C ILE A 44 -15.89 -4.32 -3.72
N ARG A 45 -15.78 -4.64 -5.01
CA ARG A 45 -16.73 -4.19 -6.02
C ARG A 45 -18.05 -4.91 -5.83
N HIS A 46 -19.12 -4.13 -5.78
CA HIS A 46 -20.48 -4.65 -5.72
C HIS A 46 -20.76 -5.60 -6.90
N GLY A 47 -21.31 -6.77 -6.60
CA GLY A 47 -21.65 -7.81 -7.58
C GLY A 47 -20.46 -8.69 -7.99
N LEU A 48 -19.26 -8.47 -7.43
CA LEU A 48 -18.06 -9.26 -7.70
C LEU A 48 -17.50 -9.91 -6.43
N GLU A 49 -18.26 -9.99 -5.36
CA GLU A 49 -17.86 -10.53 -4.05
C GLU A 49 -17.35 -11.97 -4.15
N ARG A 50 -17.87 -12.75 -5.12
CA ARG A 50 -17.49 -14.14 -5.40
C ARG A 50 -16.45 -14.30 -6.52
N SER A 51 -15.93 -13.20 -7.06
CA SER A 51 -14.88 -13.24 -8.09
C SER A 51 -13.53 -13.61 -7.48
N ASN A 52 -12.65 -14.20 -8.28
CA ASN A 52 -11.23 -14.38 -7.92
C ASN A 52 -10.48 -13.03 -7.74
N PHE A 53 -11.07 -11.94 -8.25
CA PHE A 53 -10.53 -10.59 -8.07
C PHE A 53 -11.66 -9.59 -7.71
N PRO A 54 -12.11 -9.60 -6.45
CA PRO A 54 -13.27 -8.81 -6.01
C PRO A 54 -12.90 -7.34 -5.75
N TRP A 55 -11.63 -6.98 -5.76
CA TRP A 55 -11.14 -5.67 -5.28
C TRP A 55 -11.55 -4.51 -6.18
N LEU A 56 -12.01 -3.42 -5.56
CA LEU A 56 -12.09 -2.12 -6.21
C LEU A 56 -10.71 -1.47 -6.17
N THR A 57 -10.19 -1.07 -7.34
CA THR A 57 -8.87 -0.47 -7.46
C THR A 57 -8.91 0.83 -8.24
N ILE A 58 -7.77 1.53 -8.28
CA ILE A 58 -7.64 2.78 -9.05
C ILE A 58 -7.88 2.59 -10.56
N ARG A 59 -7.81 1.34 -11.07
CA ARG A 59 -8.14 1.03 -12.47
C ARG A 59 -9.60 1.24 -12.79
N GLU A 60 -10.48 1.05 -11.80
CA GLU A 60 -11.92 1.23 -11.94
C GLU A 60 -12.38 2.63 -11.51
N ARG A 61 -11.71 3.23 -10.51
CA ARG A 61 -12.01 4.55 -9.96
C ARG A 61 -10.71 5.31 -9.72
N SER A 62 -10.30 6.13 -10.70
CA SER A 62 -9.01 6.82 -10.66
C SER A 62 -8.93 7.97 -9.66
N ASP A 63 -10.07 8.38 -9.09
CA ASP A 63 -10.23 9.46 -8.12
C ASP A 63 -9.99 9.02 -6.66
N MET A 64 -9.62 7.75 -6.46
CA MET A 64 -9.30 7.21 -5.15
C MET A 64 -7.89 7.63 -4.74
N HIS A 65 -7.82 8.76 -4.05
CA HIS A 65 -6.61 9.33 -3.44
C HIS A 65 -6.68 9.34 -1.92
#